data_AF-A0A9P9I8Y0-F1
#
_entry.id   AF-A0A9P9I8Y0-F1
#
_cell.length_a   1.000
_cell.length_b   1.000
_cell.length_c   1.000
_cell.angle_alpha   90.00
_cell.angle_beta   90.00
_cell.angle_gamma   90.00
#
_symmetry.space_group_name_H-M   'P 1'
#
loop_
_entity.id
_entity.type
_entity.pdbx_description
1 polymer ?
#
loop_
_entity_poly.entity_id
_entity_poly.type
_entity_poly.pdbx_seq_one_letter_code
_entity_poly.pdbx_strand_id
1 'polypeptide(L)'
;MRPEQKELVEATHTPSGQTLEAKIRCRNRVICVVITYCGIGEGRVLPSRDKRSHGRIAVSGKGRDDHGPDPVTVALEAAKVLVYKEKGPTKCFVCLGDESLPAEQRLQSFSTSTDLSKHFKRRHLKYVGEAELFTCRLCLICLDGKMHVQRHAIEIYGTVS
;
A
#
# COMPACT_ATOMS: atom_id res chain seq x y z
N MET A 1 -7.69 8.47 26.15
CA MET A 1 -7.75 7.47 25.07
C MET A 1 -7.34 8.15 23.78
N ARG A 2 -6.44 7.56 22.98
CA ARG A 2 -6.06 8.15 21.68
C ARG A 2 -7.26 8.11 20.72
N PRO A 3 -7.36 9.04 19.74
CA PRO A 3 -8.48 9.07 18.79
C PRO A 3 -8.75 7.72 18.11
N GLU A 4 -7.70 7.00 17.76
CA GLU A 4 -7.76 5.76 16.99
C GLU A 4 -8.10 4.56 17.87
N GLN A 5 -7.73 4.62 19.16
CA GLN A 5 -8.20 3.68 20.17
C GLN A 5 -9.70 3.85 20.42
N LYS A 6 -10.20 5.09 20.43
CA LYS A 6 -11.62 5.39 20.58
C LYS A 6 -12.40 4.88 19.37
N GLU A 7 -11.89 5.14 18.17
CA GLU A 7 -12.50 4.67 16.93
C GLU A 7 -12.51 3.14 16.82
N LEU A 8 -11.44 2.46 17.25
CA LEU A 8 -11.39 0.99 17.34
C LEU A 8 -12.48 0.42 18.25
N VAL A 9 -12.65 1.02 19.43
CA VAL A 9 -13.68 0.58 20.37
C VAL A 9 -15.08 0.83 19.81
N GLU A 10 -15.33 1.99 19.21
CA GLU A 10 -16.63 2.29 18.60
C GLU A 10 -16.94 1.35 17.42
N ALA A 11 -15.96 1.07 16.56
CA ALA A 11 -16.14 0.20 15.40
C ALA A 11 -16.44 -1.25 15.80
N THR A 12 -15.70 -1.79 16.78
CA THR A 12 -15.87 -3.17 17.25
C THR A 12 -17.17 -3.39 18.03
N HIS A 13 -17.70 -2.35 18.66
CA HIS A 13 -18.97 -2.39 19.39
C HIS A 13 -20.19 -1.96 18.55
N THR A 14 -20.00 -1.54 17.30
CA THR A 14 -21.12 -1.13 16.44
C THR A 14 -21.99 -2.34 16.10
N PRO A 15 -23.31 -2.31 16.39
CA PRO A 15 -24.21 -3.39 16.03
C PRO A 15 -24.26 -3.61 14.52
N SER A 16 -24.09 -4.86 14.08
CA SER A 16 -24.28 -5.21 12.67
C SER A 16 -25.76 -5.13 12.30
N GLY A 17 -26.08 -4.51 11.16
CA GLY A 17 -27.45 -4.53 10.63
C GLY A 17 -27.94 -5.95 10.32
N GLN A 18 -29.26 -6.12 10.19
CA GLN A 18 -29.86 -7.46 9.99
C GLN A 18 -29.63 -8.04 8.59
N THR A 19 -29.32 -7.19 7.60
CA THR A 19 -29.07 -7.60 6.22
C THR A 19 -27.65 -8.11 6.02
N LEU A 20 -27.46 -9.01 5.06
CA LEU A 20 -26.14 -9.53 4.69
C LEU A 20 -25.18 -8.40 4.30
N GLU A 21 -25.65 -7.44 3.52
CA GLU A 21 -24.86 -6.30 3.08
C GLU A 21 -24.40 -5.41 4.25
N ALA A 22 -25.27 -5.16 5.23
CA ALA A 22 -24.92 -4.39 6.42
C ALA A 22 -23.87 -5.10 7.28
N LYS A 23 -23.93 -6.44 7.36
CA LYS A 23 -22.91 -7.26 8.05
C LYS A 23 -21.57 -7.19 7.34
N ILE A 24 -21.56 -7.29 6.00
CA ILE A 24 -20.33 -7.17 5.19
C ILE A 24 -19.71 -5.78 5.37
N ARG A 25 -20.53 -4.72 5.30
CA ARG A 25 -20.08 -3.34 5.50
C ARG A 25 -19.51 -3.10 6.89
N CYS A 26 -20.20 -3.61 7.92
CA CYS A 26 -19.74 -3.57 9.31
C CYS A 26 -18.39 -4.28 9.47
N ARG A 27 -18.25 -5.50 8.94
CA ARG A 27 -17.00 -6.27 8.97
C ARG A 27 -15.84 -5.50 8.31
N ASN A 28 -16.08 -4.97 7.12
CA ASN A 28 -15.05 -4.24 6.37
C ASN A 28 -14.62 -2.96 7.11
N ARG A 29 -15.58 -2.23 7.72
CA ARG A 29 -15.28 -1.07 8.57
C ARG A 29 -14.39 -1.45 9.75
N VAL A 30 -14.71 -2.53 10.47
CA VAL A 30 -13.89 -3.01 11.61
C VAL A 30 -12.47 -3.36 11.13
N ILE A 31 -12.34 -4.06 10.00
CA ILE A 31 -11.03 -4.40 9.42
C ILE A 31 -10.21 -3.14 9.13
N CYS A 32 -10.80 -2.14 8.47
CA CYS A 32 -10.11 -0.88 8.20
C CYS A 32 -9.64 -0.17 9.47
N VAL A 33 -10.50 -0.11 10.49
CA VAL A 33 -10.16 0.56 11.75
C VAL A 33 -9.06 -0.18 12.52
N VAL A 34 -9.08 -1.52 12.53
CA VAL A 34 -8.00 -2.34 13.11
C VAL A 34 -6.68 -2.08 12.40
N ILE A 35 -6.68 -2.03 11.06
CA ILE A 35 -5.49 -1.74 10.27
C ILE A 35 -4.93 -0.34 10.62
N THR A 36 -5.79 0.67 10.67
CA THR A 36 -5.41 2.04 11.05
C THR A 36 -4.81 2.09 12.44
N TYR A 37 -5.42 1.41 13.41
CA TYR A 37 -4.91 1.36 14.78
C TYR A 37 -3.54 0.67 14.87
N CYS A 38 -3.38 -0.49 14.23
CA CYS A 38 -2.11 -1.24 14.22
C CYS A 38 -0.97 -0.49 13.50
N GLY A 39 -1.30 0.40 12.55
CA GLY A 39 -0.32 1.25 11.87
C GLY A 39 0.27 2.36 12.73
N ILE A 40 -0.32 2.65 13.89
CA ILE A 40 0.16 3.69 14.81
C ILE A 40 1.12 3.07 15.81
N GLY A 41 2.41 3.36 15.64
CA GLY A 41 3.45 2.89 16.56
C GLY A 41 3.18 3.31 18.01
N GLU A 42 2.92 2.35 18.88
CA GLU A 42 2.80 2.58 20.32
C GLU A 42 4.19 2.74 20.95
N GLY A 43 4.76 3.95 20.83
CA GLY A 43 5.95 4.36 21.57
C GLY A 43 7.27 3.86 20.96
N ARG A 44 8.29 4.73 20.99
CA ARG A 44 9.65 4.39 20.56
C ARG A 44 10.31 3.49 21.61
N VAL A 45 10.79 2.33 21.19
CA VAL A 45 11.98 1.72 21.81
C VAL A 45 13.18 2.41 21.15
N LEU A 46 13.92 3.22 21.91
CA LEU A 46 15.17 3.82 21.43
C LEU A 46 16.15 2.69 21.05
N PRO A 47 16.76 2.70 19.86
CA PRO A 47 17.79 1.73 19.53
C PRO A 47 19.01 1.93 20.44
N SER A 48 19.44 0.84 21.08
CA SER A 48 20.68 0.82 21.84
C SER A 48 21.85 1.18 20.92
N ARG A 49 22.72 2.02 21.45
CA ARG A 49 23.82 2.71 20.77
C ARG A 49 25.01 1.76 20.70
N ASP A 50 25.27 1.13 19.56
CA ASP A 50 26.50 0.34 19.38
C ASP A 50 27.58 1.05 18.55
N LYS A 51 28.80 0.81 19.03
CA LYS A 51 30.00 1.64 18.99
C LYS A 51 30.69 1.71 17.62
N ARG A 52 31.30 2.88 17.36
CA ARG A 52 32.42 3.04 16.42
C ARG A 52 33.53 2.02 16.71
N SER A 53 34.09 1.42 15.66
CA SER A 53 35.53 1.19 15.59
C SER A 53 36.02 1.33 14.15
N HIS A 54 37.09 2.13 14.00
CA HIS A 54 37.87 2.26 12.79
C HIS A 54 38.80 1.05 12.64
N GLY A 55 39.04 0.58 11.42
CA GLY A 55 40.12 -0.35 11.10
C GLY A 55 40.12 -0.74 9.62
N ARG A 56 41.21 -0.42 8.92
CA ARG A 56 41.43 -0.66 7.48
C ARG A 56 42.38 -1.85 7.30
N ILE A 57 42.18 -2.59 6.20
CA ILE A 57 43.13 -3.43 5.40
C ILE A 57 43.05 -4.97 5.52
N ALA A 58 42.98 -5.56 4.31
CA ALA A 58 43.40 -6.87 3.76
C ALA A 58 42.51 -8.12 3.88
N VAL A 59 41.90 -8.41 2.71
CA VAL A 59 41.76 -9.70 1.98
C VAL A 59 42.10 -10.98 2.75
N SER A 60 41.10 -11.87 2.87
CA SER A 60 41.09 -13.21 2.26
C SER A 60 40.15 -14.14 3.02
N GLY A 61 39.27 -14.82 2.28
CA GLY A 61 38.77 -16.12 2.68
C GLY A 61 37.46 -16.15 3.47
N LYS A 62 36.44 -16.64 2.77
CA LYS A 62 35.49 -17.66 3.25
C LYS A 62 34.27 -17.15 4.03
N GLY A 63 33.12 -17.28 3.35
CA GLY A 63 31.84 -17.62 3.95
C GLY A 63 31.22 -16.53 4.80
N ARG A 64 30.62 -15.53 4.17
CA ARG A 64 29.49 -14.83 4.76
C ARG A 64 28.44 -14.71 3.67
N ASP A 65 27.26 -15.22 3.98
CA ASP A 65 26.05 -14.93 3.26
C ASP A 65 25.83 -13.41 3.37
N ASP A 66 26.31 -12.69 2.36
CA ASP A 66 26.03 -11.28 2.19
C ASP A 66 24.65 -11.19 1.54
N HIS A 67 23.62 -11.58 2.29
CA HIS A 67 22.25 -11.35 1.90
C HIS A 67 21.91 -9.90 2.20
N GLY A 68 22.52 -8.99 1.44
CA GLY A 68 21.92 -7.69 1.20
C GLY A 68 20.46 -7.87 0.76
N PRO A 69 19.60 -6.87 0.98
CA PRO A 69 18.18 -6.98 0.65
C PRO A 69 18.03 -7.40 -0.82
N ASP A 70 17.17 -8.39 -1.06
CA ASP A 70 16.94 -8.95 -2.38
C ASP A 70 16.66 -7.82 -3.40
N PRO A 71 17.34 -7.79 -4.55
CA PRO A 71 17.23 -6.67 -5.50
C PRO A 71 15.79 -6.36 -5.93
N VAL A 72 14.93 -7.38 -6.00
CA VAL A 72 13.52 -7.23 -6.36
C VAL A 72 12.74 -6.56 -5.23
N THR A 73 12.99 -6.95 -3.99
CA THR A 73 12.39 -6.29 -2.82
C THR A 73 12.78 -4.81 -2.75
N VAL A 74 14.07 -4.49 -2.97
CA VAL A 74 14.55 -3.10 -3.02
C VAL A 74 13.86 -2.32 -4.13
N ALA A 75 13.71 -2.91 -5.32
CA ALA A 75 13.04 -2.27 -6.45
C ALA A 75 11.55 -2.00 -6.18
N LEU A 76 10.85 -2.92 -5.51
CA LEU A 76 9.45 -2.75 -5.12
C LEU A 76 9.27 -1.62 -4.12
N GLU A 77 10.10 -1.55 -3.08
CA GLU A 77 10.05 -0.47 -2.09
C GLU A 77 10.39 0.89 -2.72
N ALA A 78 11.40 0.94 -3.59
CA ALA A 78 11.72 2.15 -4.34
C ALA A 78 10.56 2.59 -5.24
N ALA A 79 9.91 1.65 -5.94
CA ALA A 79 8.75 1.94 -6.77
C ALA A 79 7.56 2.49 -5.97
N LYS A 80 7.32 1.97 -4.76
CA LYS A 80 6.27 2.49 -3.86
C LYS A 80 6.53 3.94 -3.49
N VAL A 81 7.79 4.32 -3.26
CA VAL A 81 8.14 5.72 -2.97
C VAL A 81 7.96 6.61 -4.21
N LEU A 82 8.35 6.12 -5.40
CA LEU A 82 8.30 6.91 -6.64
C LEU A 82 6.87 7.27 -7.04
N VAL A 83 5.91 6.35 -6.89
CA VAL A 83 4.52 6.57 -7.33
C VAL A 83 3.81 7.71 -6.57
N TYR A 84 4.28 8.08 -5.37
CA TYR A 84 3.79 9.22 -4.61
C TYR A 84 4.49 10.55 -4.93
N LYS A 85 5.70 10.51 -5.51
CA LYS A 85 6.55 11.69 -5.72
C LYS A 85 6.46 12.26 -7.13
N GLU A 86 6.20 11.42 -8.12
CA GLU A 86 6.19 11.82 -9.52
C GLU A 86 4.85 12.44 -9.94
N LYS A 87 4.86 13.59 -10.61
CA LYS A 87 3.65 14.25 -11.16
C LYS A 87 3.11 13.61 -12.45
N GLY A 88 3.40 12.35 -12.68
CA GLY A 88 3.08 11.62 -13.89
C GLY A 88 3.69 10.23 -13.84
N PRO A 89 3.27 9.38 -12.89
CA PRO A 89 3.91 8.10 -12.66
C PRO A 89 3.85 7.25 -13.92
N THR A 90 4.91 6.49 -14.12
CA THR A 90 4.97 5.48 -15.19
C THR A 90 4.62 4.08 -14.68
N LYS A 91 4.37 3.90 -13.38
CA LYS A 91 4.03 2.60 -12.77
C LYS A 91 2.61 2.60 -12.21
N CYS A 92 1.84 1.55 -12.47
CA CYS A 92 0.47 1.46 -11.99
C CYS A 92 0.45 1.16 -10.48
N PHE A 93 -0.07 2.09 -9.67
CA PHE A 93 -0.16 1.95 -8.22
C PHE A 93 -0.97 0.71 -7.78
N VAL A 94 -1.99 0.31 -8.55
CA VAL A 94 -2.80 -0.88 -8.26
C VAL A 94 -1.99 -2.15 -8.48
N CYS A 95 -1.30 -2.27 -9.62
CA CYS A 95 -0.42 -3.40 -9.90
C CYS A 95 0.69 -3.50 -8.86
N LEU A 96 1.31 -2.36 -8.53
CA LEU A 96 2.39 -2.30 -7.55
C LEU A 96 1.93 -2.80 -6.17
N GLY A 97 0.72 -2.46 -5.76
CA GLY A 97 0.12 -2.93 -4.51
C GLY A 97 -0.38 -4.39 -4.54
N ASP A 98 -0.48 -5.02 -5.70
CA ASP A 98 -1.06 -6.36 -5.83
C ASP A 98 -0.02 -7.47 -5.64
N GLU A 99 0.08 -7.98 -4.41
CA GLU A 99 0.99 -9.07 -4.03
C GLU A 99 0.68 -10.43 -4.70
N SER A 100 -0.49 -10.59 -5.31
CA SER A 100 -0.80 -11.80 -6.08
C SER A 100 -0.13 -11.82 -7.46
N LEU A 101 0.41 -10.68 -7.91
CA LEU A 101 1.11 -10.57 -9.19
C LEU A 101 2.63 -10.83 -9.02
N PRO A 102 3.28 -11.44 -10.03
CA PRO A 102 4.73 -11.53 -10.09
C PRO A 102 5.39 -10.14 -10.07
N ALA A 103 6.60 -10.06 -9.53
CA ALA A 103 7.30 -8.79 -9.36
C ALA A 103 7.49 -8.01 -10.66
N GLU A 104 7.68 -8.70 -11.78
CA GLU A 104 7.83 -8.10 -13.12
C GLU A 104 6.56 -7.33 -13.52
N GLN A 105 5.38 -7.88 -13.20
CA GLN A 105 4.10 -7.23 -13.48
C GLN A 105 3.84 -6.07 -12.52
N ARG A 106 4.24 -6.19 -11.26
CA ARG A 106 4.13 -5.13 -10.25
C ARG A 106 5.03 -3.95 -10.55
N LEU A 107 6.21 -4.23 -11.10
CA LEU A 107 7.23 -3.24 -11.47
C LEU A 107 7.12 -2.75 -12.91
N GLN A 108 6.13 -3.22 -13.69
CA GLN A 108 5.96 -2.81 -15.08
C GLN A 108 5.82 -1.28 -15.19
N SER A 109 6.71 -0.69 -15.98
CA SER A 109 6.64 0.72 -16.35
C SER A 109 5.95 0.88 -17.71
N PHE A 110 5.21 1.97 -17.84
CA PHE A 110 4.54 2.41 -19.06
C PHE A 110 5.35 3.52 -19.73
N SER A 111 5.36 3.54 -21.05
CA SER A 111 6.04 4.56 -21.88
C SER A 111 5.55 5.97 -21.58
N THR A 112 4.26 6.12 -21.29
CA THR A 112 3.63 7.41 -21.03
C THR A 112 2.59 7.31 -19.92
N SER A 113 2.33 8.43 -19.24
CA SER A 113 1.21 8.54 -18.29
C SER A 113 -0.14 8.23 -18.95
N THR A 114 -0.30 8.54 -20.25
CA THR A 114 -1.50 8.19 -21.04
C THR A 114 -1.68 6.68 -21.16
N ASP A 115 -0.61 5.92 -21.39
CA ASP A 115 -0.68 4.46 -21.49
C ASP A 115 -1.00 3.82 -20.14
N LEU A 116 -0.42 4.36 -19.06
CA LEU A 116 -0.77 3.99 -17.70
C LEU A 116 -2.25 4.28 -17.39
N SER A 117 -2.75 5.43 -17.82
CA SER A 117 -4.15 5.84 -17.63
C SER A 117 -5.12 4.89 -18.36
N LYS A 118 -4.79 4.53 -19.62
CA LYS A 118 -5.55 3.52 -20.38
C LYS A 118 -5.50 2.15 -19.72
N HIS A 119 -4.33 1.74 -19.23
CA HIS A 119 -4.16 0.49 -18.50
C HIS A 119 -5.04 0.47 -17.25
N PHE A 120 -4.96 1.51 -16.43
CA PHE A 120 -5.76 1.64 -15.21
C PHE A 120 -7.25 1.53 -15.49
N LYS A 121 -7.76 2.25 -16.51
CA LYS A 121 -9.16 2.16 -16.92
C LYS A 121 -9.58 0.76 -17.33
N ARG A 122 -8.80 0.12 -18.20
CA ARG A 122 -9.17 -1.17 -18.83
C ARG A 122 -9.00 -2.35 -17.89
N ARG A 123 -7.97 -2.34 -17.04
CA ARG A 123 -7.61 -3.47 -16.19
C ARG A 123 -8.18 -3.37 -14.77
N HIS A 124 -8.28 -2.17 -14.21
CA HIS A 124 -8.67 -1.99 -12.81
C HIS A 124 -10.05 -1.35 -12.69
N LEU A 125 -10.25 -0.18 -13.31
CA LEU A 125 -11.48 0.58 -13.12
C LEU A 125 -12.71 -0.09 -13.77
N LYS A 126 -12.54 -0.78 -14.90
CA LYS A 126 -13.62 -1.48 -15.62
C LYS A 126 -14.38 -2.46 -14.71
N TYR A 127 -13.68 -3.12 -13.79
CA TYR A 127 -14.23 -4.19 -12.96
C TYR A 127 -14.70 -3.73 -11.59
N VAL A 128 -14.50 -2.46 -11.22
CA VAL A 128 -15.06 -1.91 -9.98
C VAL A 128 -16.58 -1.81 -10.15
N GLY A 129 -17.36 -2.65 -9.47
CA GLY A 129 -18.82 -2.54 -9.46
C GLY A 129 -19.33 -1.24 -8.83
N GLU A 130 -20.58 -0.84 -9.11
CA GLU A 130 -21.21 0.35 -8.52
C GLU A 130 -21.40 0.25 -7.00
N ALA A 131 -21.56 -0.96 -6.48
CA ALA A 131 -21.69 -1.25 -5.05
C ALA A 131 -20.49 -2.03 -4.47
N GLU A 132 -19.39 -2.11 -5.23
CA GLU A 132 -18.20 -2.86 -4.83
C GLU A 132 -17.16 -1.92 -4.21
N LEU A 133 -16.64 -2.34 -3.05
CA LEU A 133 -15.55 -1.64 -2.39
C LEU A 133 -14.22 -2.00 -3.05
N PHE A 134 -13.53 -1.00 -3.58
CA PHE A 134 -12.17 -1.15 -4.05
C PHE A 134 -11.19 -0.85 -2.92
N THR A 135 -10.21 -1.73 -2.70
CA THR A 135 -9.17 -1.51 -1.67
C THR A 135 -7.86 -1.07 -2.31
N CYS A 136 -7.41 0.15 -2.00
CA CYS A 136 -6.07 0.59 -2.37
C CYS A 136 -5.06 -0.01 -1.41
N ARG A 137 -4.26 -0.98 -1.87
CA ARG A 137 -3.29 -1.70 -1.01
C ARG A 137 -2.05 -0.89 -0.63
N LEU A 138 -1.78 0.20 -1.33
CA LEU A 138 -0.68 1.11 -0.96
C LEU A 138 -1.09 2.13 0.12
N CYS A 139 -2.34 2.63 0.05
CA CYS A 139 -2.89 3.56 1.06
C CYS A 139 -3.66 2.85 2.18
N LEU A 140 -3.97 1.57 2.02
CA LEU A 140 -4.77 0.75 2.95
C LEU A 140 -6.17 1.32 3.23
N ILE A 141 -6.82 1.91 2.22
CA ILE A 141 -8.18 2.47 2.31
C ILE A 141 -9.16 1.75 1.39
N CYS A 142 -10.43 1.72 1.79
CA CYS A 142 -11.54 1.28 0.94
C CYS A 142 -12.21 2.48 0.27
N LEU A 143 -12.49 2.34 -1.03
CA LEU A 143 -13.08 3.36 -1.88
C LEU A 143 -14.39 2.81 -2.43
N ASP A 144 -15.47 3.57 -2.27
CA ASP A 144 -16.81 3.13 -2.59
C ASP A 144 -17.14 3.42 -4.06
N GLY A 145 -17.03 2.39 -4.92
CA GLY A 145 -17.34 2.52 -6.34
C GLY A 145 -16.36 3.38 -7.15
N LYS A 146 -16.64 3.47 -8.46
CA LYS A 146 -15.72 4.00 -9.48
C LYS A 146 -15.28 5.45 -9.23
N MET A 147 -16.22 6.33 -8.86
CA MET A 147 -15.93 7.75 -8.69
C MET A 147 -14.88 8.01 -7.60
N HIS A 148 -14.98 7.33 -6.46
CA HIS A 148 -14.01 7.45 -5.38
C HIS A 148 -12.65 6.88 -5.76
N VAL A 149 -12.63 5.77 -6.51
CA VAL A 149 -11.41 5.19 -7.06
C VAL A 149 -10.71 6.14 -8.03
N GLN A 150 -11.45 6.78 -8.93
CA GLN A 150 -10.91 7.75 -9.88
C GLN A 150 -10.36 9.00 -9.17
N ARG A 151 -11.12 9.55 -8.22
CA ARG A 151 -10.67 10.71 -7.44
C ARG A 151 -9.38 10.39 -6.69
N HIS A 152 -9.33 9.25 -6.01
CA HIS A 152 -8.13 8.81 -5.31
C HIS A 152 -6.92 8.63 -6.24
N ALA A 153 -7.11 8.04 -7.43
CA ALA A 153 -6.06 7.87 -8.42
C ALA A 153 -5.47 9.22 -8.88
N ILE A 154 -6.32 10.24 -9.04
CA ILE A 154 -5.91 11.59 -9.45
C ILE A 154 -5.21 12.33 -8.30
N GLU A 155 -5.84 12.38 -7.13
CA GLU A 155 -5.37 13.20 -6.01
C GLU A 155 -4.09 12.67 -5.38
N ILE A 156 -3.97 11.34 -5.26
CA ILE A 156 -2.84 10.72 -4.55
C ILE A 156 -1.71 10.32 -5.50
N TYR A 157 -2.04 9.84 -6.70
CA TYR A 157 -1.06 9.29 -7.64
C TYR A 157 -0.92 10.11 -8.93
N GLY A 158 -1.69 11.20 -9.12
CA GLY A 158 -1.65 11.96 -10.37
C GLY A 158 -2.03 11.14 -11.61
N THR A 159 -2.66 9.98 -11.42
CA THR A 159 -3.09 9.11 -12.52
C THR A 159 -4.43 9.63 -13.04
N VAL A 160 -4.41 10.24 -14.21
CA VAL A 160 -5.62 10.73 -14.85
C VAL A 160 -6.45 9.57 -15.37
N SER A 161 -7.74 9.54 -15.05
CA SER A 161 -8.71 8.63 -15.66
C SER A 161 -9.44 9.36 -16.77
#